data_AF-A0A5K1EY69-F1
#
_entry.id   AF-A0A5K1EY69-F1
#
_cell.length_a   1.000
_cell.length_b   1.000
_cell.length_c   1.000
_cell.angle_alpha   90.00
_cell.angle_beta   90.00
_cell.angle_gamma   90.00
#
_symmetry.space_group_name_H-M   'P 1'
#
loop_
_entity.id
_entity.type
_entity.pdbx_description
1 polymer ?
#
loop_
_entity_poly.entity_id
_entity_poly.type
_entity_poly.pdbx_seq_one_letter_code
_entity_poly.pdbx_strand_id
1 'polypeptide(L)'
;HEDVRSLNLISTPTIAFFFLFFSILISHFLPLSFSQDFTDESVSPNQACNLILNPSFSRSLIPSQSRSNLYGYGRYLAEKSLHQSATFSSLIDGTIRDNASLPSQPAGALADCFLLSQLTTDFLLSSLATLESNNTTPTCPTIRPTT
;
A
#
# COMPACT_ATOMS: atom_id res chain seq x y z
N HIS A 1 20.35 17.46 43.51
CA HIS A 1 20.00 18.83 43.08
C HIS A 1 21.09 19.26 42.11
N GLU A 2 20.90 19.48 40.82
CA GLU A 2 19.69 19.76 40.05
C GLU A 2 20.13 19.80 38.57
N ASP A 3 19.83 18.77 37.77
CA ASP A 3 20.05 18.84 36.31
C ASP A 3 19.11 17.88 35.54
N VAL A 4 17.82 17.97 35.86
CA VAL A 4 16.72 17.21 35.22
C VAL A 4 15.68 18.18 34.64
N ARG A 5 16.11 19.34 34.12
CA ARG A 5 15.19 20.35 33.54
C ARG A 5 15.36 20.67 32.06
N SER A 6 16.32 20.06 31.37
CA SER A 6 16.56 20.39 29.96
C SER A 6 15.79 19.52 28.95
N LEU A 7 14.95 18.59 29.42
CA LEU A 7 14.15 17.70 28.55
C LEU A 7 12.77 18.25 28.13
N ASN A 8 12.39 19.46 28.56
CA ASN A 8 11.03 19.99 28.37
C ASN A 8 10.91 21.17 27.39
N LEU A 9 11.76 21.26 26.36
CA LEU A 9 11.61 22.30 25.34
C LEU A 9 11.63 21.79 23.90
N ILE A 10 11.13 20.57 23.67
CA ILE A 10 10.60 20.23 22.35
C ILE A 10 9.17 20.73 22.35
N SER A 11 8.96 21.88 21.71
CA SER A 11 7.68 22.60 21.66
C SER A 11 6.55 21.62 21.29
N THR A 12 5.59 21.42 22.19
CA THR A 12 4.37 20.62 21.96
C THR A 12 3.71 20.81 20.57
N PRO A 13 3.69 22.01 19.94
CA PRO A 13 3.18 22.17 18.58
C PRO A 13 4.02 21.48 17.48
N THR A 14 5.34 21.31 17.62
CA THR A 14 6.16 20.66 16.57
C THR A 14 5.93 19.15 16.54
N ILE A 15 5.75 18.54 17.71
CA ILE A 15 5.38 17.13 17.83
C ILE A 15 3.99 16.90 17.24
N ALA A 16 3.01 17.76 17.57
CA ALA A 16 1.66 17.70 17.02
C ALA A 16 1.65 17.86 15.50
N PHE A 17 2.45 18.78 14.95
CA PHE A 17 2.56 18.99 13.51
C PHE A 17 3.17 17.78 12.79
N PHE A 18 4.19 17.14 13.39
CA PHE A 18 4.79 15.93 12.85
C PHE A 18 3.81 14.76 12.86
N PHE A 19 3.06 14.55 13.95
CA PHE A 19 2.01 13.53 14.02
C PHE A 19 0.85 13.79 13.05
N LEU A 20 0.48 15.06 12.84
CA LEU A 20 -0.53 15.44 11.84
C LEU A 20 -0.02 15.19 10.42
N PHE A 21 1.22 15.59 10.11
CA PHE A 21 1.83 15.34 8.81
C PHE A 21 1.94 13.84 8.52
N PHE A 22 2.40 13.05 9.49
CA PHE A 22 2.50 11.59 9.37
C PHE A 22 1.11 10.95 9.29
N SER A 23 0.10 11.44 10.01
CA SER A 23 -1.28 10.95 9.89
C SER A 23 -1.90 11.30 8.54
N ILE A 24 -1.60 12.47 7.97
CA ILE A 24 -2.06 12.86 6.63
C ILE A 24 -1.36 11.98 5.58
N LEU A 25 -0.04 11.77 5.72
CA LEU A 25 0.75 10.89 4.87
C LEU A 25 0.19 9.46 4.93
N ILE A 26 0.03 8.89 6.12
CA ILE A 26 -0.59 7.57 6.31
C ILE A 26 -2.02 7.59 5.74
N SER A 27 -2.83 8.61 5.95
CA SER A 27 -4.19 8.66 5.38
C SER A 27 -4.22 8.75 3.85
N HIS A 28 -3.17 9.27 3.21
CA HIS A 28 -3.05 9.33 1.75
C HIS A 28 -2.44 8.05 1.15
N PHE A 29 -1.54 7.40 1.90
CA PHE A 29 -0.81 6.20 1.46
C PHE A 29 -1.42 4.89 1.97
N LEU A 30 -2.27 4.92 3.00
CA LEU A 30 -3.01 3.77 3.49
C LEU A 30 -4.23 3.59 2.60
N PRO A 31 -4.27 2.56 1.75
CA PRO A 31 -5.52 2.20 1.12
C PRO A 31 -6.49 1.86 2.26
N LEU A 32 -7.67 2.50 2.29
CA LEU A 32 -8.79 1.97 3.06
C LEU A 32 -9.13 0.61 2.48
N SER A 33 -8.46 -0.43 2.96
CA SER A 33 -8.85 -1.81 2.72
C SER A 33 -10.13 -2.02 3.52
N PHE A 34 -11.27 -1.86 2.86
CA PHE A 34 -12.53 -2.39 3.38
C PHE A 34 -12.40 -3.91 3.39
N SER A 35 -11.93 -4.47 4.51
CA SER A 35 -12.05 -5.89 4.75
C SER A 35 -13.51 -6.15 5.03
N GLN A 36 -14.25 -6.53 4.00
CA GLN A 36 -15.58 -7.09 4.20
C GLN A 36 -15.40 -8.44 4.87
N ASP A 37 -15.96 -8.55 6.07
CA ASP A 37 -16.02 -9.79 6.82
C ASP A 37 -16.87 -10.76 5.99
N PHE A 38 -16.20 -11.61 5.22
CA PHE A 38 -16.87 -12.69 4.51
C PHE A 38 -17.23 -13.72 5.58
N THR A 39 -18.39 -13.52 6.22
CA THR A 39 -19.10 -14.64 6.84
C THR A 39 -19.12 -15.77 5.83
N ASP A 40 -18.78 -17.00 6.26
CA ASP A 40 -18.53 -18.28 5.56
C ASP A 40 -19.45 -18.68 4.37
N GLU A 41 -20.36 -17.80 3.95
CA GLU A 41 -21.07 -17.87 2.69
C GLU A 41 -20.10 -17.63 1.53
N SER A 42 -19.94 -18.66 0.68
CA SER A 42 -19.14 -18.57 -0.54
C SER A 42 -19.64 -17.41 -1.41
N VAL A 43 -18.90 -16.30 -1.40
CA VAL A 43 -19.23 -15.14 -2.23
C VAL A 43 -19.17 -15.56 -3.69
N SER A 44 -20.30 -15.39 -4.39
CA SER A 44 -20.33 -15.67 -5.82
C SER A 44 -19.30 -14.79 -6.54
N PRO A 45 -18.63 -15.29 -7.60
CA PRO A 45 -17.66 -14.49 -8.37
C PRO A 45 -18.20 -13.12 -8.80
N ASN A 46 -19.51 -13.01 -9.04
CA ASN A 46 -20.19 -11.76 -9.40
C ASN A 46 -20.25 -10.74 -8.26
N GLN A 47 -20.50 -11.19 -7.04
CA GLN A 47 -20.49 -10.31 -5.87
C GLN A 47 -19.06 -9.85 -5.57
N ALA A 48 -18.08 -10.76 -5.59
CA ALA A 48 -16.68 -10.42 -5.41
C ALA A 48 -16.22 -9.38 -6.46
N CYS A 49 -16.62 -9.56 -7.72
CA CYS A 49 -16.37 -8.59 -8.77
C CYS A 49 -17.01 -7.23 -8.55
N ASN A 50 -18.29 -7.18 -8.17
CA ASN A 50 -18.98 -5.91 -7.92
C ASN A 50 -18.33 -5.15 -6.77
N LEU A 51 -17.86 -5.85 -5.75
CA LEU A 51 -17.21 -5.26 -4.59
C LEU A 51 -15.81 -4.71 -4.93
N ILE A 52 -15.09 -5.39 -5.82
CA ILE A 52 -13.70 -5.03 -6.19
C ILE A 52 -13.65 -4.03 -7.36
N LEU A 53 -14.54 -4.13 -8.35
CA LEU A 53 -14.52 -3.35 -9.60
C LEU A 53 -15.46 -2.12 -9.61
N ASN A 54 -16.24 -1.92 -8.53
CA ASN A 54 -17.23 -0.84 -8.43
C ASN A 54 -17.01 0.26 -7.35
N PRO A 55 -15.89 0.35 -6.60
CA PRO A 55 -15.56 1.63 -5.97
C PRO A 55 -15.10 2.63 -7.06
N SER A 56 -15.67 3.83 -7.06
CA SER A 56 -15.28 4.92 -7.98
C SER A 56 -13.78 5.22 -7.95
N PHE A 57 -13.16 5.04 -6.78
CA PHE A 57 -11.72 5.18 -6.57
C PHE A 57 -10.89 4.09 -7.26
N SER A 58 -11.30 2.82 -7.24
CA SER A 58 -10.52 1.77 -7.93
C SER A 58 -10.60 1.94 -9.45
N ARG A 59 -11.70 2.48 -9.98
CA ARG A 59 -11.84 2.77 -11.42
C ARG A 59 -10.92 3.87 -11.92
N SER A 60 -10.60 4.88 -11.11
CA SER A 60 -9.70 5.96 -11.52
C SER A 60 -8.24 5.53 -11.56
N LEU A 61 -7.87 4.53 -10.74
CA LEU A 61 -6.49 4.05 -10.61
C LEU A 61 -6.11 2.97 -11.63
N ILE A 62 -7.09 2.38 -12.32
CA ILE A 62 -6.91 1.16 -13.12
C ILE A 62 -7.35 1.36 -14.58
N PRO A 63 -6.45 1.13 -15.54
CA PRO A 63 -6.75 1.17 -16.97
C PRO A 63 -7.93 0.26 -17.35
N SER A 64 -8.76 0.70 -18.29
CA SER A 64 -9.92 -0.06 -18.77
C SER A 64 -9.58 -1.47 -19.24
N GLN A 65 -8.44 -1.64 -19.91
CA GLN A 65 -7.94 -2.94 -20.38
C GLN A 65 -7.65 -3.95 -19.25
N SER A 66 -7.27 -3.47 -18.06
CA SER A 66 -6.98 -4.31 -16.90
C SER A 66 -8.23 -4.61 -16.06
N ARG A 67 -9.40 -4.07 -16.42
CA ARG A 67 -10.68 -4.28 -15.72
C ARG A 67 -11.55 -5.39 -16.34
N SER A 68 -11.08 -6.05 -17.41
CA SER A 68 -11.89 -7.02 -18.16
C SER A 68 -12.14 -8.32 -17.38
N ASN A 69 -11.25 -8.71 -16.48
CA ASN A 69 -11.41 -9.86 -15.60
C ASN A 69 -10.57 -9.70 -14.32
N LEU A 70 -10.84 -10.56 -13.32
CA LEU A 70 -10.17 -10.50 -12.01
C LEU A 70 -8.67 -10.78 -12.11
N TYR A 71 -8.26 -11.64 -13.04
CA TYR A 71 -6.84 -11.91 -13.32
C TYR A 71 -6.10 -10.65 -13.75
N GLY A 72 -6.58 -9.95 -14.77
CA GLY A 72 -5.99 -8.71 -15.27
C GLY A 72 -6.00 -7.59 -14.24
N TYR A 73 -7.05 -7.53 -13.41
CA TYR A 73 -7.16 -6.59 -12.31
C TYR A 73 -6.11 -6.87 -11.23
N GLY A 74 -6.05 -8.12 -10.74
CA GLY A 74 -5.12 -8.54 -9.70
C GLY A 74 -3.68 -8.40 -10.16
N ARG A 75 -3.38 -8.79 -11.40
CA ARG A 75 -2.06 -8.64 -12.01
C ARG A 75 -1.64 -7.17 -12.07
N TYR A 76 -2.50 -6.29 -12.59
CA TYR A 76 -2.19 -4.85 -12.66
C TYR A 76 -1.92 -4.24 -11.28
N LEU A 77 -2.73 -4.59 -10.27
CA LEU A 77 -2.52 -4.08 -8.92
C LEU A 77 -1.22 -4.61 -8.29
N ALA A 78 -0.90 -5.88 -8.50
CA ALA A 78 0.34 -6.48 -8.01
C ALA A 78 1.56 -5.81 -8.67
N GLU A 79 1.55 -5.67 -10.00
CA GLU A 79 2.59 -4.98 -10.76
C GLU A 79 2.77 -3.52 -10.32
N LYS A 80 1.64 -2.79 -10.15
CA LYS A 80 1.66 -1.40 -9.70
C LYS A 80 2.24 -1.26 -8.29
N SER A 81 1.83 -2.12 -7.38
CA SER A 81 2.33 -2.15 -6.00
C SER A 81 3.81 -2.51 -5.97
N LEU A 82 4.27 -3.42 -6.83
CA LEU A 82 5.66 -3.84 -6.93
C LEU A 82 6.54 -2.66 -7.36
N HIS A 83 6.10 -1.94 -8.40
CA HIS A 83 6.78 -0.73 -8.85
C HIS A 83 6.86 0.33 -7.74
N GLN A 84 5.76 0.55 -7.00
CA GLN A 84 5.73 1.51 -5.89
C GLN A 84 6.64 1.09 -4.74
N SER A 85 6.67 -0.20 -4.39
CA SER A 85 7.55 -0.74 -3.35
C SER A 85 9.03 -0.55 -3.71
N ALA A 86 9.42 -0.86 -4.94
CA ALA A 86 10.77 -0.63 -5.44
C ALA A 86 11.14 0.86 -5.46
N THR A 87 10.22 1.73 -5.88
CA THR A 87 10.42 3.18 -5.86
C THR A 87 10.64 3.70 -4.43
N PHE A 88 9.80 3.26 -3.49
CA PHE A 88 9.90 3.63 -2.09
C PHE A 88 11.22 3.17 -1.48
N SER A 89 11.64 1.94 -1.76
CA SER A 89 12.93 1.39 -1.34
C SER A 89 14.10 2.24 -1.85
N SER A 90 14.08 2.62 -3.14
CA SER A 90 15.11 3.48 -3.73
C SER A 90 15.16 4.88 -3.12
N LEU A 91 14.01 5.44 -2.75
CA LEU A 91 13.95 6.74 -2.08
C LEU A 91 14.56 6.67 -0.67
N ILE A 92 14.28 5.59 0.07
CA ILE A 92 14.86 5.40 1.40
C ILE A 92 16.37 5.19 1.31
N ASP A 93 16.85 4.31 0.41
CA ASP A 93 18.27 4.08 0.19
C ASP A 93 19.01 5.38 -0.15
N GLY A 94 18.47 6.17 -1.08
CA GLY A 94 19.00 7.48 -1.42
C GLY A 94 19.01 8.43 -0.22
N THR A 95 17.94 8.47 0.56
CA THR A 95 17.85 9.35 1.74
C THR A 95 18.89 8.98 2.81
N ILE A 96 19.07 7.68 3.08
CA ILE A 96 20.07 7.19 4.04
C ILE A 96 21.49 7.51 3.54
N ARG A 97 21.78 7.25 2.26
CA ARG A 97 23.10 7.49 1.66
C ARG A 97 23.46 8.98 1.64
N ASP A 98 22.51 9.83 1.27
CA ASP A 98 22.76 11.25 1.03
C ASP A 98 22.71 12.08 2.33
N ASN A 99 22.12 11.56 3.40
CA ASN A 99 22.03 12.25 4.70
C ASN A 99 22.86 11.55 5.78
N ALA A 100 24.18 11.64 5.66
CA ALA A 100 25.14 11.14 6.65
C ALA A 100 24.97 11.73 8.07
N SER A 101 24.17 12.79 8.23
CA SER A 101 23.88 13.47 9.50
C SER A 101 22.49 13.19 10.07
N LEU A 102 21.78 12.15 9.59
CA LEU A 102 20.49 11.78 10.19
C LEU A 102 20.68 11.41 11.67
N PRO A 103 19.86 11.95 12.59
CA PRO A 103 19.85 11.48 13.97
C PRO A 103 19.51 9.98 14.02
N SER A 104 20.00 9.30 15.06
CA SER A 104 19.92 7.83 15.17
C SER A 104 18.51 7.27 15.08
N GLN A 105 17.53 7.96 15.66
CA GLN A 105 16.14 7.50 15.69
C GLN A 105 15.47 7.56 14.30
N PRO A 106 15.48 8.68 13.55
CA PRO A 106 15.06 8.71 12.15
C PRO A 106 15.81 7.72 11.27
N ALA A 107 17.13 7.56 11.45
CA ALA A 107 17.92 6.60 10.68
C ALA A 107 17.45 5.15 10.91
N GLY A 108 17.17 4.79 12.17
CA GLY A 108 16.58 3.50 12.52
C GLY A 108 15.21 3.28 11.87
N ALA A 109 14.32 4.27 11.95
CA ALA A 109 13.00 4.18 11.32
C ALA A 109 13.08 4.03 9.80
N LEU A 110 14.01 4.73 9.13
CA LEU A 110 14.25 4.56 7.69
C LEU A 110 14.76 3.15 7.38
N ALA A 111 15.66 2.59 8.19
CA ALA A 111 16.14 1.22 8.02
C ALA A 111 15.00 0.18 8.16
N ASP A 112 14.10 0.36 9.13
CA ASP A 112 12.92 -0.50 9.30
C ASP A 112 11.98 -0.40 8.09
N CYS A 113 11.71 0.81 7.60
CA CYS A 113 10.90 1.02 6.41
C CYS A 113 11.56 0.41 5.15
N PHE A 114 12.88 0.46 5.06
CA PHE A 114 13.63 -0.14 3.96
C PHE A 114 13.47 -1.67 3.97
N LEU A 115 13.68 -2.32 5.11
CA LEU A 115 13.46 -3.75 5.26
C LEU A 115 12.01 -4.14 4.92
N LEU A 116 11.02 -3.38 5.44
CA LEU A 116 9.61 -3.62 5.16
C LEU A 116 9.30 -3.50 3.66
N SER A 117 9.93 -2.55 2.95
CA SER A 117 9.77 -2.41 1.50
C SER A 117 10.30 -3.62 0.73
N GLN A 118 11.42 -4.19 1.16
CA GLN A 118 11.98 -5.41 0.54
C GLN A 118 11.06 -6.61 0.75
N LEU A 119 10.61 -6.83 1.99
CA LEU A 119 9.65 -7.89 2.30
C LEU A 119 8.35 -7.75 1.52
N THR A 120 7.87 -6.51 1.34
CA THR A 120 6.68 -6.22 0.52
C THR A 120 6.93 -6.56 -0.95
N THR A 121 8.11 -6.24 -1.48
CA THR A 121 8.52 -6.58 -2.85
C THR A 121 8.52 -8.10 -3.06
N ASP A 122 9.12 -8.86 -2.13
CA ASP A 122 9.17 -10.32 -2.20
C ASP A 122 7.78 -10.95 -2.15
N PHE A 123 6.91 -10.43 -1.27
CA PHE A 123 5.52 -10.87 -1.20
C PHE A 123 4.76 -10.62 -2.50
N LEU A 124 4.95 -9.46 -3.13
CA LEU A 124 4.29 -9.10 -4.38
C LEU A 124 4.79 -9.96 -5.55
N LEU A 125 6.09 -10.26 -5.61
CA LEU A 125 6.65 -11.19 -6.61
C LEU A 125 6.08 -12.60 -6.46
N SER A 126 6.00 -13.10 -5.22
CA SER A 126 5.39 -14.40 -4.93
C SER A 126 3.91 -14.44 -5.30
N SER A 127 3.18 -13.36 -5.02
CA SER A 127 1.77 -13.21 -5.38
C SER A 127 1.57 -13.20 -6.90
N LEU A 128 2.44 -12.51 -7.64
CA LEU A 128 2.40 -12.48 -9.10
C LEU A 128 2.68 -13.86 -9.70
N ALA A 129 3.69 -14.59 -9.20
CA ALA A 129 3.97 -15.96 -9.62
C ALA A 129 2.80 -16.91 -9.30
N THR A 130 2.12 -16.71 -8.18
CA THR A 130 0.92 -17.47 -7.82
C THR A 130 -0.24 -17.19 -8.78
N LEU A 131 -0.45 -15.93 -9.18
CA LEU A 131 -1.45 -15.56 -10.18
C LEU A 131 -1.14 -16.17 -11.55
N GLU A 132 0.12 -16.13 -11.99
CA GLU A 132 0.54 -16.68 -13.28
C GLU A 132 0.44 -18.21 -13.36
N SER A 133 0.73 -18.91 -12.26
CA SER A 133 0.57 -20.36 -12.18
C SER A 133 -0.89 -20.82 -12.13
N ASN A 134 -1.81 -19.95 -11.70
CA ASN A 134 -3.25 -20.21 -11.63
C ASN A 134 -4.02 -19.43 -12.72
N ASN A 135 -3.73 -19.73 -13.99
CA ASN A 135 -4.37 -19.11 -15.16
C ASN A 135 -5.90 -19.34 -15.28
N THR A 136 -6.49 -20.06 -14.34
CA THR A 136 -7.91 -20.42 -14.26
C THR A 136 -8.72 -19.44 -13.41
N THR A 137 -8.27 -18.19 -13.25
CA THR A 137 -9.03 -17.22 -12.46
C THR A 137 -10.41 -17.02 -13.10
N PRO A 138 -11.52 -17.20 -12.35
CA PRO A 138 -12.85 -17.10 -12.90
C PRO A 138 -13.04 -15.75 -13.60
N THR A 139 -13.38 -15.81 -14.89
CA THR A 139 -13.78 -14.62 -15.64
C THR A 139 -14.99 -14.02 -14.96
N CYS A 140 -14.86 -12.78 -14.53
CA CYS A 140 -16.00 -11.99 -14.15
C CYS A 140 -16.95 -11.90 -15.35
N PRO A 141 -18.24 -12.28 -15.25
CA PRO A 141 -19.14 -12.02 -16.35
C PRO A 141 -19.17 -10.53 -16.60
N THR A 142 -19.01 -10.16 -17.86
CA THR A 142 -19.07 -8.78 -18.33
C THR A 142 -20.34 -8.15 -17.78
N ILE A 143 -20.22 -7.19 -16.87
CA ILE A 143 -21.34 -6.33 -16.51
C ILE A 143 -21.63 -5.53 -17.77
N ARG A 144 -22.62 -6.01 -18.55
CA ARG A 144 -23.16 -5.27 -19.68
C ARG A 144 -23.64 -3.93 -19.13
N PRO A 145 -23.17 -2.78 -19.67
CA PRO A 145 -23.80 -1.52 -19.33
C PRO A 145 -25.26 -1.63 -19.77
N THR A 146 -26.18 -1.58 -18.81
CA THR A 146 -27.58 -1.29 -19.12
C THR A 146 -27.62 0.10 -19.72
N THR A 147 -27.93 0.16 -21.01
CA THR A 147 -28.31 1.36 -21.77
C THR A 147 -29.35 2.19 -21.04
#